data_AF-A0A9X8ZYY7-F1
#
_entry.id   AF-A0A9X8ZYY7-F1
#
_cell.length_a   1.000
_cell.length_b   1.000
_cell.length_c   1.000
_cell.angle_alpha   90.00
_cell.angle_beta   90.00
_cell.angle_gamma   90.00
#
_symmetry.space_group_name_H-M   'P 1'
#
loop_
_entity.id
_entity.type
_entity.pdbx_description
1 polymer ?
#
loop_
_entity_poly.entity_id
_entity_poly.type
_entity_poly.pdbx_seq_one_letter_code
_entity_poly.pdbx_strand_id
1 'polypeptide(L)' 'GSKASRMPAQKIGSTRCIYHRIILGFILEDTYGRWLTHEEIADGVIKGIESKRAEWIVGRVEPWELRPTW' A
#
# COMPACT_ATOMS: atom_id res chain seq x y z
N GLY A 1 43.42 11.54 18.54
CA GLY A 1 42.07 11.99 18.93
C GLY A 1 41.22 12.12 17.69
N SER A 2 40.47 11.08 17.33
CA SER A 2 39.79 10.98 16.05
C SER A 2 38.46 11.73 16.08
N LYS A 3 38.38 12.90 15.43
CA LYS A 3 37.17 13.73 15.30
C LYS A 3 36.17 13.23 14.24
N ALA A 4 36.15 11.93 13.94
CA ALA A 4 35.35 11.37 12.84
C ALA A 4 34.04 10.68 13.30
N SER A 5 33.61 10.85 14.55
CA SER A 5 32.51 10.05 15.14
C SER A 5 31.23 10.82 15.47
N ARG A 6 31.00 12.00 14.90
CA ARG A 6 29.71 12.71 15.05
C ARG A 6 29.24 13.32 13.73
N MET A 7 29.00 12.46 12.74
CA MET A 7 27.99 12.79 11.75
C MET A 7 26.63 12.49 12.41
N PRO A 8 25.77 13.50 12.68
CA PRO A 8 24.41 13.21 13.08
C PRO A 8 23.78 12.37 11.97
N ALA A 9 23.07 11.31 12.34
CA ALA A 9 22.27 10.53 11.41
C ALA A 9 21.35 11.50 10.67
N GLN A 10 21.70 11.80 9.42
CA GLN A 10 20.93 12.71 8.60
C GLN A 10 19.60 12.01 8.35
N LYS A 11 18.53 12.48 8.99
CA LYS A 11 17.16 12.10 8.63
C LYS A 11 16.98 12.51 7.18
N ILE A 12 17.15 11.55 6.27
CA ILE A 12 16.71 11.68 4.89
C ILE A 12 15.19 11.54 4.91
N GLY A 13 14.54 12.59 5.41
CA GLY A 13 13.11 12.80 5.33
C GLY A 13 12.97 14.24 4.87
N SER A 14 13.29 14.48 3.59
CA SER A 14 12.98 15.77 2.99
C SER A 14 11.49 16.02 3.17
N THR A 15 11.11 17.26 3.46
CA THR A 15 9.73 17.74 3.67
C THR A 15 8.82 17.57 2.43
N ARG A 16 9.19 16.69 1.48
CA ARG A 16 8.52 16.40 0.21
C ARG A 16 8.28 14.91 -0.03
N CYS A 17 8.52 14.04 0.94
CA CYS A 17 8.13 12.64 0.85
C CYS A 17 6.68 12.50 1.33
N ILE A 18 5.77 12.14 0.41
CA ILE A 18 4.36 11.91 0.74
C ILE A 18 4.16 10.41 0.87
N TYR A 19 3.75 9.98 2.06
CA TYR A 19 3.43 8.59 2.33
C TYR A 19 1.97 8.31 1.98
N HIS A 20 1.74 7.28 1.18
CA HIS A 20 0.41 6.76 0.84
C HIS A 20 0.32 5.30 1.26
N ARG A 21 -0.70 4.97 2.06
CA ARG A 21 -0.96 3.60 2.51
C ARG A 21 -1.95 2.92 1.57
N ILE A 22 -1.47 2.04 0.72
CA ILE A 22 -2.30 1.26 -0.20
C ILE A 22 -2.50 -0.14 0.37
N ILE A 23 -3.75 -0.53 0.62
CA ILE A 23 -4.14 -1.81 1.20
C ILE A 23 -4.72 -2.68 0.07
N LEU A 24 -4.10 -3.84 -0.16
CA LEU A 24 -4.56 -4.79 -1.17
C LEU A 24 -5.48 -5.82 -0.52
N GLY A 25 -6.70 -5.89 -1.03
CA GLY A 25 -7.73 -6.83 -0.60
C GLY A 25 -7.94 -7.98 -1.58
N PHE A 26 -9.18 -8.44 -1.63
CA PHE A 26 -9.69 -9.42 -2.59
C PHE A 26 -10.93 -8.86 -3.28
N ILE A 27 -11.37 -9.49 -4.37
CA ILE A 27 -12.61 -9.15 -5.07
C ILE A 27 -13.60 -10.29 -4.86
N LEU A 28 -14.89 -9.97 -4.73
CA LEU A 28 -15.95 -10.97 -4.84
C LEU A 28 -16.44 -11.03 -6.28
N GLU A 29 -16.32 -12.19 -6.90
CA GLU A 29 -16.96 -12.52 -8.16
C GLU A 29 -18.15 -13.43 -7.87
N ASP A 30 -19.36 -12.95 -8.13
CA ASP A 30 -20.67 -13.62 -7.99
C ASP A 30 -20.87 -14.48 -6.73
N THR A 31 -20.19 -15.62 -6.67
CA THR A 31 -20.32 -16.64 -5.63
C THR A 31 -19.07 -16.88 -4.78
N TYR A 32 -17.89 -16.36 -5.17
CA TYR A 32 -16.64 -16.58 -4.43
C TYR A 32 -15.73 -15.35 -4.41
N GLY A 33 -14.87 -15.28 -3.41
CA GLY A 33 -13.78 -14.31 -3.38
C GLY A 33 -12.59 -14.82 -4.19
N ARG A 34 -11.98 -13.95 -5.00
CA ARG A 34 -10.66 -14.20 -5.61
C ARG A 34 -9.64 -13.12 -5.27
N TRP A 35 -8.37 -13.49 -5.34
CA TRP A 35 -7.27 -12.55 -5.24
C TRP A 35 -7.24 -11.58 -6.42
N LEU A 36 -6.71 -10.38 -6.17
CA LEU A 36 -6.49 -9.37 -7.20
C LEU A 36 -5.48 -9.90 -8.23
N THR A 37 -5.71 -9.59 -9.51
CA THR A 37 -4.72 -9.83 -10.56
C THR A 37 -3.61 -8.78 -10.52
N HIS A 38 -2.50 -9.04 -11.24
CA HIS A 38 -1.40 -8.08 -11.34
C HIS A 38 -1.87 -6.73 -11.92
N GLU A 39 -2.77 -6.78 -12.91
CA GLU A 39 -3.33 -5.61 -13.56
C GLU A 39 -4.20 -4.80 -12.59
N GLU A 40 -5.03 -5.46 -11.80
CA GLU A 40 -5.89 -4.82 -10.79
C GLU A 40 -5.08 -4.20 -9.66
N ILE A 41 -3.98 -4.85 -9.25
CA ILE A 41 -3.05 -4.30 -8.26
C ILE A 41 -2.37 -3.04 -8.82
N ALA A 42 -1.82 -3.12 -10.03
CA ALA A 42 -1.09 -2.00 -10.63
C ALA A 42 -2.00 -0.78 -10.83
N ASP A 43 -3.16 -0.97 -11.44
CA ASP A 43 -4.15 0.08 -11.66
C ASP A 43 -4.67 0.66 -10.33
N GLY A 44 -4.98 -0.21 -9.36
CA GLY A 44 -5.46 0.19 -8.05
C GLY A 44 -4.42 1.01 -7.26
N VAL A 45 -3.13 0.66 -7.35
CA VAL A 45 -2.04 1.39 -6.70
C VAL A 45 -1.84 2.76 -7.34
N ILE A 46 -1.83 2.84 -8.68
CA ILE A 46 -1.68 4.11 -9.41
C ILE A 46 -2.82 5.06 -9.02
N LYS A 47 -4.07 4.59 -9.10
CA LYS A 47 -5.25 5.37 -8.68
C LYS A 47 -5.18 5.79 -7.22
N GLY A 48 -4.68 4.93 -6.35
CA GLY A 48 -4.50 5.23 -4.94
C GLY A 48 -3.52 6.37 -4.69
N ILE A 49 -2.39 6.39 -5.40
CA ILE A 49 -1.40 7.48 -5.33
C ILE A 49 -1.97 8.77 -5.92
N GLU A 50 -2.60 8.70 -7.10
CA GLU A 50 -3.22 9.85 -7.77
C GLU A 50 -4.35 10.49 -6.96
N SER A 51 -5.08 9.69 -6.17
CA SER A 51 -6.14 10.17 -5.29
C SER A 51 -5.64 11.12 -4.19
N LYS A 52 -4.32 11.14 -3.93
CA LYS A 52 -3.65 11.89 -2.85
C LYS A 52 -4.22 11.60 -1.45
N ARG A 53 -4.91 10.48 -1.27
CA ARG A 53 -5.42 10.05 0.02
C ARG A 53 -4.30 9.42 0.84
N ALA A 54 -4.34 9.62 2.16
CA ALA A 54 -3.40 8.95 3.07
C ALA A 54 -3.59 7.43 3.04
N GLU A 55 -4.81 6.97 2.72
CA GLU A 55 -5.18 5.56 2.68
C GLU A 55 -6.08 5.24 1.49
N TRP A 56 -5.83 4.09 0.87
CA TRP A 56 -6.58 3.59 -0.26
C TRP A 56 -6.68 2.07 -0.18
N ILE A 57 -7.86 1.52 -0.48
CA ILE A 57 -8.10 0.07 -0.50
C ILE A 57 -8.38 -0.34 -1.94
N VAL A 58 -7.65 -1.33 -2.43
CA VAL A 58 -7.90 -1.98 -3.73
C VAL A 58 -8.68 -3.27 -3.46
N GLY A 59 -9.90 -3.35 -3.99
CA GLY A 59 -10.84 -4.43 -3.67
C GLY A 59 -11.48 -4.23 -2.29
N ARG A 60 -11.65 -5.32 -1.55
CA ARG A 60 -12.18 -5.32 -0.18
C ARG A 60 -11.34 -6.15 0.77
N VAL A 61 -11.31 -5.73 2.02
CA VAL A 61 -10.62 -6.43 3.12
C VAL A 61 -11.60 -7.15 4.06
N GLU A 62 -12.89 -6.81 3.99
CA GLU A 62 -13.93 -7.33 4.88
C GLU A 62 -15.24 -7.64 4.13
N PRO A 63 -16.08 -8.55 4.66
CA PRO A 63 -15.81 -9.51 5.74
C PRO A 63 -14.72 -10.54 5.41
N TRP A 64 -13.94 -10.91 6.44
CA TRP A 64 -12.79 -11.83 6.38
C TRP A 64 -13.17 -13.25 5.98
N GLU A 65 -14.41 -13.67 6.30
CA GLU A 65 -14.95 -15.00 5.99
C GLU A 65 -15.05 -15.26 4.48
N LEU A 66 -15.15 -14.21 3.66
CA LEU A 66 -15.25 -14.33 2.21
C LEU A 66 -13.88 -14.22 1.52
N ARG A 67 -12.79 -14.20 2.29
CA ARG A 67 -11.43 -14.20 1.76
C ARG A 67 -11.19 -15.51 0.99
N PRO A 68 -10.56 -15.46 -0.19
CA PRO A 68 -10.21 -16.66 -0.94
C PRO A 68 -9.29 -17.56 -0.09
N THR A 69 -9.67 -18.82 0.06
CA THR A 69 -8.76 -19.88 0.52
C THR A 69 -7.91 -20.32 -0.67
N TRP A 70 -6.63 -20.62 -0.44
CA TRP A 70 -5.68 -21.03 -1.48
C TRP A 70 -6.07 -22.35 -2.13
#